data_AF-A0A950A0H9-F1
#
_entry.id   AF-A0A950A0H9-F1
#
_cell.length_a   1.000
_cell.length_b   1.000
_cell.length_c   1.000
_cell.angle_alpha   90.00
_cell.angle_beta   90.00
_cell.angle_gamma   90.00
#
_symmetry.space_group_name_H-M   'P 1'
#
loop_
_entity.id
_entity.type
_entity.pdbx_description
1 polymer ?
#
loop_
_entity_poly.entity_id
_entity_poly.type
_entity_poly.pdbx_seq_one_letter_code
_entity_poly.pdbx_strand_id
1 'polypeptide(L)'
;PLSTPDYDMLAAQAIHSLPGGRTVFAGQRREGFYVDLGSIFDLGNLRPFENLHATFGLPSLAAAPGVNGTDNFSVHSIALKVPKADLTRHGSNPTSASSPDSVVGVWASASRQTATVREPGSGYVHEAGEWMQVSRLGNPLFNEVLVGMGFKDLWNSLPPYADNRFVGGVQHPELAALLPVLYPGVFPNLAKLTAARADLVAILLTGIPAGLIPGFQNFTGNTLADMLRLNMAIPPATKPSIFGLLGGDLAGFPNGRRVQDDVVAIELRAIAGATYPLVNAGYTPDPAAAAITDGLTPANVTGGYLSTFPYLGIPQGGYQTAPLGTV
;
A
#
# COMPACT_ATOMS: atom_id res chain seq x y z
N PRO A 1 -25.92 -11.98 -12.81
CA PRO A 1 -27.06 -11.40 -13.56
C PRO A 1 -27.42 -12.37 -14.69
N LEU A 2 -28.65 -12.36 -15.21
CA LEU A 2 -29.01 -13.27 -16.32
C LEU A 2 -28.15 -13.04 -17.58
N SER A 3 -27.71 -11.80 -17.81
CA SER A 3 -26.83 -11.42 -18.92
C SER A 3 -25.36 -11.86 -18.76
N THR A 4 -24.93 -12.19 -17.53
CA THR A 4 -23.59 -12.70 -17.22
C THR A 4 -23.71 -13.62 -16.01
N PRO A 5 -24.16 -14.87 -16.22
CA PRO A 5 -24.46 -15.78 -15.12
C PRO A 5 -23.20 -16.39 -14.50
N ASP A 6 -22.10 -16.45 -15.26
CA ASP A 6 -20.85 -17.10 -14.86
C ASP A 6 -19.68 -16.12 -14.99
N TYR A 7 -19.41 -15.39 -13.90
CA TYR A 7 -18.29 -14.44 -13.84
C TYR A 7 -16.94 -15.14 -13.84
N ASP A 8 -16.85 -16.38 -13.37
CA ASP A 8 -15.60 -17.13 -13.28
C ASP A 8 -15.12 -17.54 -14.67
N MET A 9 -16.05 -18.06 -15.49
CA MET A 9 -15.77 -18.37 -16.88
C MET A 9 -15.40 -17.12 -17.67
N LEU A 10 -16.12 -16.00 -17.48
CA LEU A 10 -15.78 -14.73 -18.13
C LEU A 10 -14.40 -14.22 -17.69
N ALA A 11 -14.11 -14.28 -16.39
CA ALA A 11 -12.83 -13.93 -15.80
C ALA A 11 -11.67 -14.79 -16.31
N ALA A 12 -11.91 -16.06 -16.59
CA ALA A 12 -10.90 -17.00 -17.09
C ALA A 12 -10.52 -16.70 -18.55
N GLN A 13 -11.45 -16.19 -19.36
CA GLN A 13 -11.17 -15.79 -20.76
C GLN A 13 -10.18 -14.63 -20.86
N ALA A 14 -10.06 -13.82 -19.81
CA ALA A 14 -9.10 -12.72 -19.72
C ALA A 14 -7.68 -13.17 -19.28
N ILE A 15 -7.46 -14.47 -19.06
CA ILE A 15 -6.15 -15.03 -18.74
C ILE A 15 -5.49 -15.51 -20.04
N HIS A 16 -4.32 -14.97 -20.34
CA HIS A 16 -3.56 -15.34 -21.53
C HIS A 16 -2.18 -15.88 -21.15
N SER A 17 -1.81 -17.02 -21.76
CA SER A 17 -0.45 -17.53 -21.71
C SER A 17 0.36 -16.93 -22.85
N LEU A 18 1.55 -16.43 -22.54
CA LEU A 18 2.48 -15.84 -23.51
C LEU A 18 3.77 -16.69 -23.56
N PRO A 19 4.55 -16.61 -24.66
CA PRO A 19 5.83 -17.31 -24.77
C PRO A 19 6.78 -17.06 -23.59
N GLY A 20 7.63 -18.04 -23.30
CA GLY A 20 8.64 -17.95 -22.23
C GLY A 20 8.09 -18.04 -20.81
N GLY A 21 6.98 -18.75 -20.60
CA GLY A 21 6.46 -19.07 -19.27
C GLY A 21 5.72 -17.92 -18.58
N ARG A 22 5.20 -16.97 -19.36
CA ARG A 22 4.49 -15.78 -18.87
C ARG A 22 2.98 -16.00 -18.89
N THR A 23 2.29 -15.48 -17.90
CA THR A 23 0.82 -15.47 -17.85
C THR A 23 0.36 -14.07 -17.48
N VAL A 24 -0.61 -13.54 -18.21
CA VAL A 24 -1.15 -12.20 -17.99
C VAL A 24 -2.66 -12.26 -17.78
N PHE A 25 -3.18 -11.28 -17.06
CA PHE A 25 -4.60 -11.07 -16.86
C PHE A 25 -4.90 -9.57 -16.94
N ALA A 26 -5.98 -9.22 -17.64
CA ALA A 26 -6.56 -7.88 -17.65
C ALA A 26 -8.08 -7.98 -17.65
N GLY A 27 -8.71 -7.66 -16.52
CA GLY A 27 -10.16 -7.83 -16.38
C GLY A 27 -10.68 -7.41 -15.01
N GLN A 28 -11.97 -7.64 -14.79
CA GLN A 28 -12.61 -7.30 -13.51
C GLN A 28 -12.25 -8.33 -12.42
N ARG A 29 -11.92 -7.83 -11.24
CA ARG A 29 -11.72 -8.60 -10.02
C ARG A 29 -12.37 -7.88 -8.86
N ARG A 30 -12.55 -8.60 -7.78
CA ARG A 30 -12.94 -7.99 -6.52
C ARG A 30 -11.77 -7.20 -5.95
N GLU A 31 -12.07 -6.05 -5.34
CA GLU A 31 -11.08 -5.30 -4.57
C GLU A 31 -10.56 -6.18 -3.42
N GLY A 32 -9.24 -6.34 -3.37
CA GLY A 32 -8.55 -7.12 -2.36
C GLY A 32 -7.93 -6.25 -1.27
N PHE A 33 -7.67 -4.97 -1.54
CA PHE A 33 -7.18 -4.06 -0.53
C PHE A 33 -8.28 -3.80 0.49
N TYR A 34 -8.11 -4.32 1.71
CA TYR A 34 -8.98 -4.00 2.83
C TYR A 34 -8.40 -2.84 3.63
N VAL A 35 -9.27 -1.93 4.06
CA VAL A 35 -8.88 -0.76 4.86
C VAL A 35 -10.11 -0.18 5.56
N ASP A 36 -9.95 0.21 6.82
CA ASP A 36 -10.94 1.02 7.52
C ASP A 36 -10.75 2.51 7.21
N LEU A 37 -11.34 2.95 6.10
CA LEU A 37 -11.25 4.35 5.66
C LEU A 37 -11.90 5.31 6.67
N GLY A 38 -13.04 4.91 7.25
CA GLY A 38 -13.76 5.70 8.24
C GLY A 38 -13.07 5.76 9.61
N SER A 39 -12.02 4.97 9.82
CA SER A 39 -11.14 5.06 10.99
C SER A 39 -10.08 6.13 10.78
N ILE A 40 -9.15 5.88 9.86
CA ILE A 40 -7.94 6.70 9.77
C ILE A 40 -8.21 8.08 9.16
N PHE A 41 -9.17 8.19 8.24
CA PHE A 41 -9.52 9.46 7.59
C PHE A 41 -10.59 10.27 8.34
N ASP A 42 -11.21 9.71 9.37
CA ASP A 42 -12.10 10.45 10.28
C ASP A 42 -11.44 10.61 11.65
N LEU A 43 -10.85 11.79 11.86
CA LEU A 43 -10.18 12.19 13.11
C LEU A 43 -9.02 11.29 13.57
N GLY A 44 -8.56 10.32 12.76
CA GLY A 44 -7.51 9.39 13.19
C GLY A 44 -8.00 8.43 14.27
N ASN A 45 -9.23 7.92 14.12
CA ASN A 45 -9.91 7.02 15.03
C ASN A 45 -9.30 5.59 15.04
N LEU A 46 -8.11 5.42 15.60
CA LEU A 46 -7.36 4.18 15.70
C LEU A 46 -8.07 3.10 16.51
N ARG A 47 -7.99 1.86 16.01
CA ARG A 47 -8.38 0.67 16.76
C ARG A 47 -7.16 0.10 17.49
N PRO A 48 -7.32 -0.45 18.71
CA PRO A 48 -8.56 -0.54 19.51
C PRO A 48 -8.68 0.62 20.53
N PHE A 49 -8.30 1.85 20.16
CA PHE A 49 -8.15 2.97 21.08
C PHE A 49 -9.28 4.00 21.01
N GLU A 50 -10.37 3.73 20.30
CA GLU A 50 -11.43 4.69 20.00
C GLU A 50 -11.95 5.39 21.27
N ASN A 51 -12.13 4.61 22.35
CA ASN A 51 -12.62 5.08 23.64
C ASN A 51 -11.64 6.01 24.40
N LEU A 52 -10.39 6.09 23.94
CA LEU A 52 -9.33 6.95 24.48
C LEU A 52 -9.10 8.22 23.64
N HIS A 53 -9.86 8.39 22.55
CA HIS A 53 -9.71 9.53 21.67
C HIS A 53 -10.18 10.83 22.34
N ALA A 54 -9.32 11.86 22.37
CA ALA A 54 -9.65 13.21 22.77
C ALA A 54 -10.46 13.89 21.66
N THR A 55 -11.78 13.71 21.65
CA THR A 55 -12.71 14.22 20.62
C THR A 55 -12.88 15.75 20.62
N PHE A 56 -12.08 16.50 21.39
CA PHE A 56 -12.10 17.97 21.50
C PHE A 56 -13.49 18.60 21.64
N GLY A 57 -14.36 17.97 22.42
CA GLY A 57 -15.73 18.45 22.68
C GLY A 57 -16.81 17.87 21.76
N LEU A 58 -16.44 17.05 20.77
CA LEU A 58 -17.38 16.19 20.04
C LEU A 58 -17.79 14.98 20.90
N PRO A 59 -18.91 14.30 20.58
CA PRO A 59 -19.29 13.05 21.25
C PRO A 59 -18.16 12.02 21.26
N SER A 60 -18.01 11.28 22.36
CA SER A 60 -16.98 10.25 22.51
C SER A 60 -17.16 9.14 21.48
N LEU A 61 -16.05 8.64 20.94
CA LEU A 61 -16.05 7.50 20.03
C LEU A 61 -16.21 6.20 20.83
N ALA A 62 -17.16 5.36 20.42
CA ALA A 62 -17.35 4.03 20.99
C ALA A 62 -16.39 3.04 20.31
N ALA A 63 -15.94 2.04 21.06
CA ALA A 63 -15.20 0.91 20.49
C ALA A 63 -16.08 0.19 19.46
N ALA A 64 -15.53 -0.05 18.27
CA ALA A 64 -16.24 -0.68 17.17
C ALA A 64 -15.29 -1.59 16.37
N PRO A 65 -15.80 -2.66 15.75
CA PRO A 65 -14.98 -3.42 14.81
C PRO A 65 -14.59 -2.54 13.62
N GLY A 66 -13.45 -2.86 13.00
CA GLY A 66 -13.04 -2.23 11.75
C GLY A 66 -14.09 -2.45 10.65
N VAL A 67 -14.30 -1.45 9.81
CA VAL A 67 -15.22 -1.53 8.66
C VAL A 67 -14.42 -1.47 7.37
N ASN A 68 -14.44 -2.55 6.59
CA ASN A 68 -13.74 -2.56 5.30
C ASN A 68 -14.45 -1.65 4.29
N GLY A 69 -13.96 -0.42 4.14
CA GLY A 69 -14.59 0.63 3.32
C GLY A 69 -14.48 0.38 1.82
N THR A 70 -13.61 -0.55 1.41
CA THR A 70 -13.42 -0.96 0.02
C THR A 70 -14.09 -2.29 -0.30
N ASP A 71 -14.75 -2.91 0.68
CA ASP A 71 -15.46 -4.17 0.43
C ASP A 71 -16.59 -3.97 -0.59
N ASN A 72 -16.89 -5.02 -1.33
CA ASN A 72 -17.92 -5.05 -2.38
C ASN A 72 -17.63 -4.23 -3.64
N PHE A 73 -16.46 -3.59 -3.77
CA PHE A 73 -16.04 -3.04 -5.06
C PHE A 73 -15.55 -4.12 -6.02
N SER A 74 -15.97 -3.98 -7.28
CA SER A 74 -15.34 -4.64 -8.42
C SER A 74 -14.41 -3.63 -9.09
N VAL A 75 -13.13 -3.98 -9.20
CA VAL A 75 -12.08 -3.17 -9.82
C VAL A 75 -11.56 -3.81 -11.10
N HIS A 76 -10.95 -3.02 -11.97
CA HIS A 76 -10.17 -3.55 -13.08
C HIS A 76 -8.74 -3.81 -12.62
N SER A 77 -8.25 -5.01 -12.83
CA SER A 77 -6.89 -5.40 -12.45
C SER A 77 -6.08 -5.84 -13.66
N ILE A 78 -4.81 -5.44 -13.66
CA ILE A 78 -3.78 -6.00 -14.52
C ILE A 78 -2.88 -6.84 -13.61
N ALA A 79 -2.74 -8.12 -13.91
CA ALA A 79 -1.86 -9.01 -13.17
C ALA A 79 -0.87 -9.70 -14.12
N LEU A 80 0.37 -9.83 -13.67
CA LEU A 80 1.47 -10.40 -14.44
C LEU A 80 2.13 -11.51 -13.63
N LYS A 81 2.23 -12.69 -14.21
CA LYS A 81 3.06 -13.79 -13.72
C LYS A 81 4.21 -13.96 -14.70
N VAL A 82 5.41 -13.55 -14.28
CA VAL A 82 6.61 -13.54 -15.12
C VAL A 82 7.78 -14.23 -14.41
N PRO A 83 8.70 -14.86 -15.14
CA PRO A 83 9.98 -15.31 -14.58
C PRO A 83 10.76 -14.17 -13.93
N LYS A 84 11.46 -14.44 -12.81
CA LYS A 84 12.33 -13.44 -12.16
C LYS A 84 13.39 -12.86 -13.11
N ALA A 85 13.87 -13.67 -14.05
CA ALA A 85 14.82 -13.28 -15.08
C ALA A 85 14.32 -12.10 -15.93
N ASP A 86 13.01 -11.95 -16.14
CA ASP A 86 12.43 -10.83 -16.89
C ASP A 86 12.56 -9.49 -16.16
N LEU A 87 12.67 -9.54 -14.84
CA LEU A 87 12.70 -8.37 -13.96
C LEU A 87 14.12 -7.96 -13.60
N THR A 88 15.07 -8.90 -13.59
CA THR A 88 16.46 -8.60 -13.26
C THR A 88 17.21 -7.96 -14.43
N ARG A 89 18.09 -7.01 -14.12
CA ARG A 89 18.92 -6.28 -15.10
C ARG A 89 19.70 -7.19 -16.07
N HIS A 90 20.11 -8.38 -15.62
CA HIS A 90 20.99 -9.29 -16.36
C HIS A 90 20.35 -10.63 -16.72
N GLY A 91 19.02 -10.76 -16.63
CA GLY A 91 18.35 -12.03 -16.96
C GLY A 91 18.62 -13.16 -15.96
N SER A 92 19.10 -12.83 -14.76
CA SER A 92 19.45 -13.78 -13.71
C SER A 92 18.22 -14.28 -12.94
N ASN A 93 18.33 -15.45 -12.31
CA ASN A 93 17.36 -15.91 -11.32
C ASN A 93 17.96 -15.72 -9.91
N PRO A 94 17.59 -14.69 -9.13
CA PRO A 94 18.28 -14.36 -7.90
C PRO A 94 18.11 -15.43 -6.81
N THR A 95 19.22 -15.79 -6.16
CA THR A 95 19.28 -16.79 -5.08
C THR A 95 19.87 -16.25 -3.77
N SER A 96 20.50 -15.07 -3.80
CA SER A 96 21.14 -14.47 -2.62
C SER A 96 20.36 -13.26 -2.12
N ALA A 97 19.77 -13.35 -0.94
CA ALA A 97 19.05 -12.22 -0.33
C ALA A 97 19.97 -11.02 -0.04
N SER A 98 21.27 -11.23 0.18
CA SER A 98 22.22 -10.14 0.42
C SER A 98 22.68 -9.42 -0.85
N SER A 99 22.39 -9.96 -2.05
CA SER A 99 22.79 -9.32 -3.30
C SER A 99 21.85 -8.16 -3.65
N PRO A 100 22.36 -6.95 -3.94
CA PRO A 100 21.55 -5.84 -4.47
C PRO A 100 20.85 -6.19 -5.79
N ASP A 101 21.43 -7.06 -6.61
CA ASP A 101 20.85 -7.50 -7.89
C ASP A 101 19.58 -8.38 -7.71
N SER A 102 19.29 -8.79 -6.48
CA SER A 102 18.07 -9.51 -6.14
C SER A 102 16.87 -8.58 -5.95
N VAL A 103 17.08 -7.26 -5.90
CA VAL A 103 16.04 -6.29 -5.55
C VAL A 103 15.56 -5.52 -6.78
N VAL A 104 14.24 -5.40 -6.90
CA VAL A 104 13.58 -4.52 -7.87
C VAL A 104 12.70 -3.50 -7.14
N GLY A 105 12.65 -2.28 -7.66
CA GLY A 105 11.70 -1.24 -7.26
C GLY A 105 10.58 -1.11 -8.29
N VAL A 106 9.34 -1.06 -7.84
CA VAL A 106 8.15 -1.00 -8.70
C VAL A 106 7.22 0.11 -8.22
N TRP A 107 6.67 0.87 -9.17
CA TRP A 107 5.58 1.81 -8.96
C TRP A 107 4.67 1.78 -10.19
N ALA A 108 3.41 2.21 -10.01
CA ALA A 108 2.48 2.40 -11.11
C ALA A 108 2.28 3.90 -11.37
N SER A 109 1.98 4.27 -12.62
CA SER A 109 1.63 5.63 -13.01
C SER A 109 0.42 5.64 -13.94
N ALA A 110 -0.42 6.65 -13.83
CA ALA A 110 -1.45 6.96 -14.80
C ALA A 110 -1.05 8.21 -15.60
N SER A 111 -1.35 8.20 -16.89
CA SER A 111 -1.03 9.32 -17.79
C SER A 111 -2.25 9.75 -18.61
N ARG A 112 -2.28 11.02 -18.99
CA ARG A 112 -3.27 11.65 -19.88
C ARG A 112 -2.55 12.46 -20.94
N GLN A 113 -3.13 12.59 -22.13
CA GLN A 113 -2.57 13.51 -23.14
C GLN A 113 -2.78 14.97 -22.73
N THR A 114 -1.84 15.84 -23.09
CA THR A 114 -1.83 17.26 -22.65
C THR A 114 -3.03 18.10 -23.10
N ALA A 115 -3.74 17.70 -24.15
CA ALA A 115 -4.86 18.46 -24.69
C ALA A 115 -6.11 17.59 -24.86
N THR A 116 -7.25 18.17 -24.52
CA THR A 116 -8.58 17.61 -24.78
C THR A 116 -9.32 18.56 -25.71
N VAL A 117 -9.67 18.10 -26.92
CA VAL A 117 -10.39 18.86 -27.94
C VAL A 117 -11.82 18.34 -28.02
N ARG A 118 -12.79 19.19 -27.68
CA ARG A 118 -14.22 18.88 -27.77
C ARG A 118 -14.73 19.33 -29.13
N GLU A 119 -15.25 18.39 -29.92
CA GLU A 119 -15.79 18.70 -31.25
C GLU A 119 -17.25 19.19 -31.14
N PRO A 120 -17.55 20.43 -31.58
CA PRO A 120 -18.90 20.97 -31.51
C PRO A 120 -19.89 20.13 -32.31
N GLY A 121 -21.03 19.80 -31.70
CA GLY A 121 -22.15 19.13 -32.37
C GLY A 121 -22.02 17.63 -32.60
N SER A 122 -20.82 17.04 -32.46
CA SER A 122 -20.62 15.58 -32.62
C SER A 122 -20.72 14.82 -31.30
N GLY A 123 -20.48 15.48 -30.17
CA GLY A 123 -20.37 14.85 -28.85
C GLY A 123 -19.06 14.09 -28.65
N TYR A 124 -18.16 14.08 -29.64
CA TYR A 124 -16.85 13.45 -29.52
C TYR A 124 -15.85 14.35 -28.79
N VAL A 125 -14.97 13.69 -28.05
CA VAL A 125 -13.83 14.29 -27.36
C VAL A 125 -12.57 13.61 -27.88
N HIS A 126 -11.64 14.40 -28.38
CA HIS A 126 -10.34 13.93 -28.88
C HIS A 126 -9.26 14.28 -27.86
N GLU A 127 -8.35 13.35 -27.61
CA GLU A 127 -7.15 13.59 -26.82
C GLU A 127 -5.95 13.80 -27.77
N ALA A 128 -5.07 14.75 -27.46
CA ALA A 128 -3.95 15.11 -28.32
C ALA A 128 -2.72 15.58 -27.53
N GLY A 129 -1.54 15.44 -28.16
CA GLY A 129 -0.25 15.80 -27.58
C GLY A 129 0.40 14.69 -26.77
N GLU A 130 1.45 15.05 -26.04
CA GLU A 130 2.28 14.12 -25.26
C GLU A 130 1.53 13.53 -24.07
N TRP A 131 1.90 12.32 -23.67
CA TRP A 131 1.41 11.70 -22.43
C TRP A 131 2.12 12.31 -21.22
N MET A 132 1.34 12.89 -20.32
CA MET A 132 1.82 13.43 -19.05
C MET A 132 1.32 12.58 -17.88
N GLN A 133 2.20 12.31 -16.93
CA GLN A 133 1.82 11.66 -15.68
C GLN A 133 0.86 12.56 -14.89
N VAL A 134 -0.26 12.00 -14.45
CA VAL A 134 -1.27 12.69 -13.64
C VAL A 134 -1.51 12.03 -12.29
N SER A 135 -0.95 10.83 -12.09
CA SER A 135 -0.96 10.12 -10.83
C SER A 135 0.11 9.04 -10.85
N ARG A 136 0.59 8.66 -9.67
CA ARG A 136 1.43 7.49 -9.45
C ARG A 136 1.23 6.95 -8.05
N LEU A 137 1.68 5.72 -7.81
CA LEU A 137 1.77 5.18 -6.46
C LEU A 137 2.77 4.02 -6.42
N GLY A 138 3.66 4.04 -5.44
CA GLY A 138 4.48 2.90 -5.03
C GLY A 138 3.87 2.24 -3.79
N ASN A 139 4.16 2.79 -2.62
CA ASN A 139 3.65 2.30 -1.35
C ASN A 139 2.18 2.72 -1.15
N PRO A 140 1.35 1.86 -0.53
CA PRO A 140 0.01 2.24 -0.11
C PRO A 140 0.01 3.51 0.74
N LEU A 141 -1.02 4.32 0.61
CA LEU A 141 -1.27 5.49 1.46
C LEU A 141 -0.16 6.58 1.48
N PHE A 142 0.85 6.49 0.61
CA PHE A 142 1.96 7.45 0.58
C PHE A 142 1.46 8.86 0.27
N ASN A 143 0.65 9.02 -0.78
CA ASN A 143 0.07 10.31 -1.16
C ASN A 143 -1.11 10.70 -0.25
N GLU A 144 -1.72 9.74 0.42
CA GLU A 144 -2.88 9.91 1.27
C GLU A 144 -2.50 10.50 2.63
N VAL A 145 -1.44 9.97 3.27
CA VAL A 145 -1.06 10.25 4.67
C VAL A 145 0.26 11.03 4.81
N LEU A 146 1.24 10.81 3.93
CA LEU A 146 2.59 11.37 4.10
C LEU A 146 2.84 12.63 3.26
N VAL A 147 2.18 12.73 2.10
CA VAL A 147 2.23 13.94 1.27
C VAL A 147 1.15 14.92 1.74
N GLY A 148 1.59 16.11 2.15
CA GLY A 148 0.67 17.17 2.58
C GLY A 148 -0.32 17.57 1.47
N MET A 149 -1.56 17.90 1.84
CA MET A 149 -2.68 18.13 0.92
C MET A 149 -2.34 19.11 -0.22
N GLY A 150 -1.68 20.23 0.07
CA GLY A 150 -1.31 21.24 -0.94
C GLY A 150 -0.24 20.80 -1.94
N PHE A 151 0.37 19.63 -1.74
CA PHE A 151 1.45 19.10 -2.57
C PHE A 151 1.05 17.86 -3.37
N LYS A 152 -0.15 17.29 -3.14
CA LYS A 152 -0.58 16.01 -3.74
C LYS A 152 -0.61 16.05 -5.27
N ASP A 153 -1.12 17.12 -5.88
CA ASP A 153 -1.15 17.26 -7.34
C ASP A 153 0.26 17.37 -7.94
N LEU A 154 1.15 18.12 -7.28
CA LEU A 154 2.55 18.21 -7.69
C LEU A 154 3.24 16.85 -7.55
N TRP A 155 3.06 16.14 -6.44
CA TRP A 155 3.63 14.82 -6.22
C TRP A 155 3.16 13.81 -7.29
N ASN A 156 1.86 13.84 -7.61
CA ASN A 156 1.22 13.00 -8.62
C ASN A 156 1.77 13.24 -10.04
N SER A 157 2.16 14.47 -10.36
CA SER A 157 2.71 14.83 -11.68
C SER A 157 4.21 14.56 -11.84
N LEU A 158 4.94 14.31 -10.74
CA LEU A 158 6.39 14.10 -10.75
C LEU A 158 6.74 12.60 -10.70
N PRO A 159 7.85 12.18 -11.32
CA PRO A 159 8.36 10.81 -11.20
C PRO A 159 8.99 10.55 -9.81
N PRO A 160 9.09 9.28 -9.36
CA PRO A 160 9.57 8.96 -8.00
C PRO A 160 10.97 9.47 -7.65
N TYR A 161 11.88 9.64 -8.62
CA TYR A 161 13.21 10.18 -8.33
C TYR A 161 13.19 11.63 -7.81
N ALA A 162 12.05 12.33 -7.94
CA ALA A 162 11.83 13.67 -7.41
C ALA A 162 11.29 13.67 -5.97
N ASP A 163 11.15 12.52 -5.31
CA ASP A 163 10.53 12.42 -3.98
C ASP A 163 11.33 13.07 -2.85
N ASN A 164 12.59 13.45 -3.10
CA ASN A 164 13.37 14.24 -2.15
C ASN A 164 12.68 15.57 -1.76
N ARG A 165 11.77 16.08 -2.60
CA ARG A 165 10.97 17.29 -2.35
C ARG A 165 9.95 17.10 -1.22
N PHE A 166 9.54 15.86 -0.98
CA PHE A 166 8.46 15.51 -0.05
C PHE A 166 8.96 14.72 1.16
N VAL A 167 10.28 14.50 1.26
CA VAL A 167 10.91 13.71 2.35
C VAL A 167 10.57 14.22 3.74
N GLY A 168 10.29 15.53 3.88
CA GLY A 168 9.88 16.12 5.16
C GLY A 168 8.66 15.45 5.78
N GLY A 169 7.66 15.07 4.97
CA GLY A 169 6.47 14.36 5.44
C GLY A 169 6.74 12.91 5.85
N VAL A 170 7.81 12.30 5.35
CA VAL A 170 8.25 10.96 5.77
C VAL A 170 9.13 11.03 7.02
N GLN A 171 10.01 12.03 7.10
CA GLN A 171 10.91 12.25 8.25
C GLN A 171 10.16 12.76 9.48
N HIS A 172 9.08 13.52 9.28
CA HIS A 172 8.23 14.08 10.32
C HIS A 172 6.76 13.92 9.94
N PRO A 173 6.21 12.70 9.98
CA PRO A 173 4.81 12.47 9.62
C PRO A 173 3.87 13.25 10.53
N GLU A 174 2.94 13.99 9.92
CA GLU A 174 1.95 14.77 10.66
C GLU A 174 1.11 13.88 11.58
N LEU A 175 0.71 12.70 11.09
CA LEU A 175 0.00 11.71 11.89
C LEU A 175 0.79 11.30 13.14
N ALA A 176 2.11 11.09 13.05
CA ALA A 176 2.92 10.74 14.21
C ALA A 176 2.88 11.84 15.30
N ALA A 177 2.86 13.11 14.90
CA ALA A 177 2.74 14.25 15.81
C ALA A 177 1.34 14.38 16.41
N LEU A 178 0.29 14.00 15.66
CA LEU A 178 -1.09 14.05 16.11
C LEU A 178 -1.45 12.92 17.07
N LEU A 179 -0.91 11.70 16.92
CA LEU A 179 -1.29 10.55 17.74
C LEU A 179 -1.22 10.81 19.25
N PRO A 180 -0.17 11.43 19.83
CA PRO A 180 -0.15 11.73 21.26
C PRO A 180 -1.16 12.81 21.70
N VAL A 181 -1.60 13.67 20.78
CA VAL A 181 -2.60 14.71 21.04
C VAL A 181 -4.02 14.12 20.97
N LEU A 182 -4.26 13.26 19.97
CA LEU A 182 -5.51 12.53 19.78
C LEU A 182 -5.73 11.47 20.87
N TYR A 183 -4.64 10.87 21.38
CA TYR A 183 -4.69 9.84 22.43
C TYR A 183 -3.77 10.20 23.60
N PRO A 184 -4.15 11.17 24.45
CA PRO A 184 -3.33 11.60 25.57
C PRO A 184 -2.96 10.43 26.50
N GLY A 185 -1.66 10.24 26.74
CA GLY A 185 -1.12 9.19 27.59
C GLY A 185 -0.96 7.81 26.94
N VAL A 186 -1.43 7.62 25.70
CA VAL A 186 -1.30 6.34 24.97
C VAL A 186 0.07 6.21 24.30
N PHE A 187 0.62 7.32 23.79
CA PHE A 187 1.89 7.35 23.06
C PHE A 187 2.95 8.29 23.68
N PRO A 188 3.32 8.12 24.97
CA PRO A 188 4.24 9.04 25.66
C PRO A 188 5.68 9.00 25.13
N ASN A 189 6.16 7.90 24.55
CA ASN A 189 7.51 7.85 23.94
C ASN A 189 7.50 8.47 22.54
N LEU A 190 6.45 8.21 21.74
CA LEU A 190 6.25 8.90 20.47
C LEU A 190 6.16 10.43 20.65
N ALA A 191 5.48 10.91 21.70
CA ALA A 191 5.37 12.34 22.02
C ALA A 191 6.74 13.04 22.19
N LYS A 192 7.77 12.28 22.60
CA LYS A 192 9.14 12.79 22.79
C LYS A 192 10.01 12.61 21.55
N LEU A 193 9.54 11.86 20.55
CA LEU A 193 10.28 11.57 19.34
C LEU A 193 10.18 12.73 18.35
N THR A 194 11.15 13.64 18.39
CA THR A 194 11.24 14.80 17.48
C THR A 194 12.30 14.62 16.38
N ALA A 195 13.15 13.60 16.49
CA ALA A 195 14.18 13.31 15.50
C ALA A 195 13.58 12.84 14.16
N ALA A 196 14.32 13.07 13.08
CA ALA A 196 13.93 12.61 11.75
C ALA A 196 13.81 11.08 11.70
N ARG A 197 12.73 10.60 11.11
CA ARG A 197 12.36 9.17 11.03
C ARG A 197 13.13 8.43 9.93
N ALA A 198 14.41 8.15 10.18
CA ALA A 198 15.27 7.40 9.26
C ALA A 198 14.76 5.97 8.99
N ASP A 199 14.05 5.37 9.95
CA ASP A 199 13.37 4.08 9.79
C ASP A 199 12.26 4.16 8.74
N LEU A 200 11.44 5.20 8.74
CA LEU A 200 10.38 5.40 7.74
C LEU A 200 10.97 5.70 6.35
N VAL A 201 12.07 6.48 6.29
CA VAL A 201 12.81 6.70 5.04
C VAL A 201 13.37 5.39 4.48
N ALA A 202 13.90 4.50 5.33
CA ALA A 202 14.34 3.17 4.91
C ALA A 202 13.17 2.33 4.38
N ILE A 203 12.07 2.26 5.13
CA ILE A 203 10.90 1.44 4.78
C ILE A 203 10.25 1.90 3.47
N LEU A 204 10.05 3.21 3.29
CA LEU A 204 9.19 3.75 2.22
C LEU A 204 9.96 4.32 1.03
N LEU A 205 11.18 4.84 1.22
CA LEU A 205 11.87 5.64 0.20
C LEU A 205 13.16 5.06 -0.36
N THR A 206 13.89 4.21 0.38
CA THR A 206 15.21 3.70 -0.06
C THR A 206 15.34 2.19 -0.03
N GLY A 207 14.50 1.53 0.77
CA GLY A 207 14.65 0.13 1.15
C GLY A 207 15.53 -0.02 2.40
N ILE A 208 15.34 -1.11 3.12
CA ILE A 208 16.07 -1.45 4.33
C ILE A 208 17.43 -2.01 3.93
N PRO A 209 18.55 -1.40 4.38
CA PRO A 209 19.89 -1.89 4.07
C PRO A 209 20.20 -3.19 4.82
N ALA A 210 21.18 -3.92 4.29
CA ALA A 210 21.71 -5.11 4.95
C ALA A 210 22.30 -4.77 6.32
N GLY A 211 22.23 -5.72 7.24
CA GLY A 211 22.81 -5.62 8.59
C GLY A 211 21.86 -5.10 9.67
N LEU A 212 20.73 -4.48 9.30
CA LEU A 212 19.70 -4.10 10.27
C LEU A 212 18.80 -5.28 10.67
N ILE A 213 18.45 -6.11 9.68
CA ILE A 213 17.59 -7.28 9.88
C ILE A 213 18.33 -8.51 9.35
N PRO A 214 18.60 -9.53 10.18
CA PRO A 214 19.32 -10.73 9.76
C PRO A 214 18.65 -11.41 8.56
N GLY A 215 19.44 -11.69 7.52
CA GLY A 215 18.95 -12.36 6.31
C GLY A 215 18.06 -11.51 5.39
N PHE A 216 17.93 -10.20 5.66
CA PHE A 216 17.04 -9.31 4.92
C PHE A 216 17.75 -8.04 4.44
N GLN A 217 17.42 -7.64 3.22
CA GLN A 217 17.58 -6.29 2.69
C GLN A 217 16.68 -6.12 1.48
N ASN A 218 16.25 -4.91 1.19
CA ASN A 218 15.58 -4.56 -0.08
C ASN A 218 16.02 -3.17 -0.55
N PHE A 219 17.27 -2.79 -0.26
CA PHE A 219 17.82 -1.47 -0.53
C PHE A 219 18.13 -1.29 -2.02
N THR A 220 17.67 -0.17 -2.60
CA THR A 220 17.86 0.14 -4.03
C THR A 220 18.73 1.38 -4.26
N GLY A 221 19.46 1.85 -3.24
CA GLY A 221 20.32 3.03 -3.31
C GLY A 221 19.77 4.25 -2.59
N ASN A 222 20.52 5.36 -2.66
CA ASN A 222 20.25 6.58 -1.89
C ASN A 222 19.18 7.49 -2.51
N THR A 223 18.70 7.17 -3.72
CA THR A 223 17.61 7.93 -4.34
C THR A 223 16.35 7.71 -3.52
N LEU A 224 15.86 8.78 -2.91
CA LEU A 224 14.58 8.82 -2.24
C LEU A 224 13.49 8.69 -3.29
N ALA A 225 12.77 7.57 -3.27
CA ALA A 225 11.72 7.26 -4.23
C ALA A 225 10.67 6.35 -3.62
N ASP A 226 9.41 6.78 -3.72
CA ASP A 226 8.24 5.96 -3.42
C ASP A 226 8.15 4.80 -4.44
N MET A 227 8.55 3.62 -3.99
CA MET A 227 8.55 2.38 -4.75
C MET A 227 8.33 1.20 -3.79
N LEU A 228 7.52 0.23 -4.20
CA LEU A 228 7.51 -1.09 -3.56
C LEU A 228 8.78 -1.83 -3.95
N ARG A 229 9.54 -2.28 -2.95
CA ARG A 229 10.85 -2.90 -3.15
C ARG A 229 10.81 -4.38 -2.82
N LEU A 230 10.97 -5.22 -3.84
CA LEU A 230 10.91 -6.67 -3.71
C LEU A 230 12.31 -7.27 -3.91
N ASN A 231 12.82 -7.91 -2.87
CA ASN A 231 13.93 -8.84 -2.95
C ASN A 231 13.43 -10.21 -3.41
N MET A 232 13.64 -10.50 -4.69
CA MET A 232 13.19 -11.72 -5.35
C MET A 232 13.95 -12.97 -4.92
N ALA A 233 15.06 -12.85 -4.17
CA ALA A 233 15.76 -14.01 -3.61
C ALA A 233 15.12 -14.53 -2.31
N ILE A 234 14.25 -13.74 -1.67
CA ILE A 234 13.51 -14.18 -0.48
C ILE A 234 12.38 -15.12 -0.94
N PRO A 235 12.33 -16.38 -0.45
CA PRO A 235 11.28 -17.31 -0.83
C PRO A 235 9.94 -16.93 -0.17
N PRO A 236 8.80 -17.30 -0.77
CA PRO A 236 7.51 -17.18 -0.10
C PRO A 236 7.51 -17.87 1.27
N ALA A 237 6.90 -17.22 2.26
CA ALA A 237 6.79 -17.78 3.60
C ALA A 237 5.89 -19.02 3.64
N THR A 238 6.30 -20.02 4.43
CA THR A 238 5.48 -21.22 4.69
C THR A 238 4.32 -20.95 5.64
N LYS A 239 4.46 -19.96 6.53
CA LYS A 239 3.43 -19.47 7.45
C LYS A 239 3.39 -17.94 7.34
N PRO A 240 2.69 -17.40 6.33
CA PRO A 240 2.68 -15.96 6.10
C PRO A 240 2.04 -15.22 7.27
N SER A 241 2.66 -14.13 7.70
CA SER A 241 2.08 -13.19 8.66
C SER A 241 1.50 -11.99 7.93
N ILE A 242 0.26 -11.61 8.24
CA ILE A 242 -0.35 -10.40 7.65
C ILE A 242 0.42 -9.13 8.02
N PHE A 243 1.24 -9.16 9.08
CA PHE A 243 2.11 -8.05 9.49
C PHE A 243 3.47 -8.06 8.79
N GLY A 244 3.68 -8.91 7.81
CA GLY A 244 4.92 -8.98 7.01
C GLY A 244 6.17 -8.99 7.89
N LEU A 245 7.09 -8.07 7.61
CA LEU A 245 8.38 -8.01 8.30
C LEU A 245 8.24 -7.75 9.81
N LEU A 246 7.25 -6.94 10.23
CA LEU A 246 6.93 -6.74 11.66
C LEU A 246 6.43 -8.03 12.32
N GLY A 247 5.82 -8.92 11.54
CA GLY A 247 5.39 -10.24 11.98
C GLY A 247 6.47 -11.33 11.92
N GLY A 248 7.73 -10.97 11.65
CA GLY A 248 8.84 -11.93 11.48
C GLY A 248 8.84 -12.64 10.12
N ASP A 249 8.08 -12.14 9.15
CA ASP A 249 7.93 -12.71 7.82
C ASP A 249 8.68 -11.88 6.79
N LEU A 250 9.87 -12.34 6.39
CA LEU A 250 10.74 -11.65 5.44
C LEU A 250 10.13 -11.50 4.03
N ALA A 251 9.10 -12.29 3.69
CA ALA A 251 8.46 -12.28 2.39
C ALA A 251 7.27 -11.30 2.29
N GLY A 252 6.84 -10.72 3.41
CA GLY A 252 5.76 -9.73 3.45
C GLY A 252 6.26 -8.29 3.41
N PHE A 253 5.32 -7.35 3.36
CA PHE A 253 5.60 -5.92 3.35
C PHE A 253 6.61 -5.49 4.45
N PRO A 254 7.61 -4.65 4.14
CA PRO A 254 7.83 -3.91 2.89
C PRO A 254 8.64 -4.65 1.81
N ASN A 255 8.79 -5.98 1.87
CA ASN A 255 9.41 -6.76 0.80
C ASN A 255 8.45 -7.01 -0.37
N GLY A 256 8.20 -5.97 -1.15
CA GLY A 256 7.00 -5.87 -1.97
C GLY A 256 5.76 -5.77 -1.09
N ARG A 257 4.60 -6.14 -1.64
CA ARG A 257 3.34 -6.21 -0.91
C ARG A 257 2.57 -7.42 -1.39
N ARG A 258 2.21 -8.32 -0.49
CA ARG A 258 1.23 -9.37 -0.81
C ARG A 258 -0.16 -8.77 -0.68
N VAL A 259 -1.10 -9.29 -1.47
CA VAL A 259 -2.47 -8.77 -1.45
C VAL A 259 -3.13 -8.93 -0.08
N GLN A 260 -2.68 -9.92 0.71
CA GLN A 260 -3.17 -10.21 2.07
C GLN A 260 -2.40 -9.50 3.21
N ASP A 261 -1.37 -8.70 2.90
CA ASP A 261 -0.66 -7.98 3.96
C ASP A 261 -1.52 -6.83 4.50
N ASP A 262 -1.59 -6.72 5.83
CA ASP A 262 -2.23 -5.61 6.55
C ASP A 262 -1.27 -4.42 6.57
N VAL A 263 -1.08 -3.84 5.40
CA VAL A 263 -0.17 -2.70 5.19
C VAL A 263 -0.58 -1.48 6.00
N VAL A 264 -1.88 -1.29 6.24
CA VAL A 264 -2.41 -0.17 7.03
C VAL A 264 -1.95 -0.30 8.47
N ALA A 265 -2.14 -1.46 9.10
CA ALA A 265 -1.61 -1.67 10.44
C ALA A 265 -0.09 -1.59 10.45
N ILE A 266 0.63 -2.21 9.51
CA ILE A 266 2.10 -2.16 9.49
C ILE A 266 2.61 -0.71 9.45
N GLU A 267 2.08 0.11 8.55
CA GLU A 267 2.46 1.51 8.39
C GLU A 267 2.07 2.36 9.61
N LEU A 268 0.87 2.17 10.17
CA LEU A 268 0.47 2.87 11.40
C LEU A 268 1.35 2.51 12.60
N ARG A 269 1.70 1.23 12.76
CA ARG A 269 2.64 0.78 13.81
C ARG A 269 4.01 1.42 13.61
N ALA A 270 4.50 1.45 12.38
CA ALA A 270 5.75 2.12 12.03
C ALA A 270 5.67 3.62 12.38
N ILE A 271 4.64 4.34 11.93
CA ILE A 271 4.40 5.76 12.25
C ILE A 271 4.36 5.98 13.77
N ALA A 272 3.68 5.11 14.52
CA ALA A 272 3.61 5.14 15.98
C ALA A 272 4.93 4.80 16.71
N GLY A 273 6.01 4.52 15.96
CA GLY A 273 7.36 4.37 16.50
C GLY A 273 7.84 2.92 16.63
N ALA A 274 7.03 1.92 16.24
CA ALA A 274 7.39 0.50 16.42
C ALA A 274 8.69 0.11 15.70
N THR A 275 9.03 0.77 14.59
CA THR A 275 10.23 0.49 13.78
C THR A 275 11.44 1.35 14.12
N TYR A 276 11.27 2.40 14.93
CA TYR A 276 12.36 3.32 15.26
C TYR A 276 13.55 2.67 16.00
N PRO A 277 13.38 1.59 16.80
CA PRO A 277 14.51 0.86 17.37
C PRO A 277 15.52 0.33 16.34
N LEU A 278 15.11 0.14 15.07
CA LEU A 278 16.02 -0.27 14.00
C LEU A 278 17.12 0.75 13.71
N VAL A 279 16.87 2.04 14.00
CA VAL A 279 17.82 3.13 13.78
C VAL A 279 18.28 3.78 15.09
N ASN A 280 17.61 3.47 16.20
CA ASN A 280 18.01 3.91 17.53
C ASN A 280 17.66 2.86 18.59
N ALA A 281 18.64 2.01 18.92
CA ALA A 281 18.47 0.94 19.90
C ALA A 281 18.10 1.42 21.33
N GLY A 282 18.28 2.71 21.64
CA GLY A 282 17.91 3.30 22.93
C GLY A 282 16.44 3.74 23.01
N TYR A 283 15.69 3.69 21.92
CA TYR A 283 14.27 4.01 21.92
C TYR A 283 13.43 2.78 22.28
N THR A 284 12.48 2.97 23.20
CA THR A 284 11.48 1.96 23.54
C THR A 284 10.13 2.38 22.95
N PRO A 285 9.55 1.60 22.01
CA PRO A 285 8.22 1.88 21.50
C PRO A 285 7.17 1.83 22.59
N ASP A 286 6.14 2.67 22.46
CA ASP A 286 4.96 2.58 23.31
C ASP A 286 4.27 1.22 23.10
N PRO A 287 3.79 0.52 24.16
CA PRO A 287 3.07 -0.74 23.99
C PRO A 287 1.88 -0.64 23.03
N ALA A 288 1.24 0.54 23.02
CA ALA A 288 0.16 0.86 22.11
C ALA A 288 0.57 0.74 20.63
N ALA A 289 1.80 1.08 20.27
CA ALA A 289 2.30 0.98 18.91
C ALA A 289 2.29 -0.46 18.38
N ALA A 290 2.40 -1.49 19.22
CA ALA A 290 2.28 -2.89 18.79
C ALA A 290 0.82 -3.37 18.73
N ALA A 291 -0.09 -2.71 19.44
CA ALA A 291 -1.50 -3.07 19.51
C ALA A 291 -2.35 -2.44 18.39
N ILE A 292 -1.85 -1.41 17.70
CA ILE A 292 -2.55 -0.78 16.58
C ILE A 292 -2.94 -1.82 15.53
N THR A 293 -4.18 -1.73 15.07
CA THR A 293 -4.73 -2.44 13.92
C THR A 293 -5.77 -1.54 13.25
N ASP A 294 -6.17 -1.83 12.02
CA ASP A 294 -7.37 -1.24 11.41
C ASP A 294 -8.64 -2.04 11.76
N GLY A 295 -8.51 -3.10 12.56
CA GLY A 295 -9.60 -4.00 12.94
C GLY A 295 -10.01 -4.98 11.84
N LEU A 296 -9.22 -5.07 10.76
CA LEU A 296 -9.49 -5.90 9.59
C LEU A 296 -8.39 -6.95 9.38
N THR A 297 -8.74 -7.95 8.58
CA THR A 297 -7.87 -9.04 8.17
C THR A 297 -8.27 -9.47 6.76
N PRO A 298 -7.52 -10.38 6.10
CA PRO A 298 -7.95 -11.02 4.86
C PRO A 298 -9.36 -11.65 4.90
N ALA A 299 -9.86 -12.02 6.09
CA ALA A 299 -11.21 -12.56 6.25
C ALA A 299 -12.32 -11.51 6.04
N ASN A 300 -11.97 -10.23 6.06
CA ASN A 300 -12.89 -9.11 5.86
C ASN A 300 -13.02 -8.68 4.39
N VAL A 301 -12.37 -9.41 3.47
CA VAL A 301 -12.57 -9.26 2.01
C VAL A 301 -13.66 -10.24 1.59
N THR A 302 -14.87 -9.74 1.28
CA THR A 302 -15.97 -10.59 0.82
C THR A 302 -15.53 -11.39 -0.40
N GLY A 303 -15.90 -12.67 -0.54
CA GLY A 303 -15.46 -13.50 -1.68
C GLY A 303 -13.99 -13.95 -1.65
N GLY A 304 -13.15 -13.36 -0.79
CA GLY A 304 -11.79 -13.81 -0.50
C GLY A 304 -10.81 -13.77 -1.69
N TYR A 305 -9.63 -14.33 -1.45
CA TYR A 305 -8.56 -14.46 -2.44
C TYR A 305 -8.59 -15.84 -3.11
N LEU A 306 -8.17 -15.89 -4.38
CA LEU A 306 -8.03 -17.14 -5.11
C LEU A 306 -6.67 -17.79 -4.82
N SER A 307 -6.63 -19.13 -4.82
CA SER A 307 -5.38 -19.91 -4.72
C SER A 307 -4.62 -19.99 -6.06
N THR A 308 -5.20 -19.47 -7.13
CA THR A 308 -4.69 -19.52 -8.50
C THR A 308 -4.63 -18.12 -9.08
N PHE A 309 -3.75 -17.93 -10.08
CA PHE A 309 -3.59 -16.65 -10.77
C PHE A 309 -4.94 -16.15 -11.34
N PRO A 310 -5.31 -14.87 -11.15
CA PRO A 310 -4.50 -13.74 -10.66
C PRO A 310 -4.58 -13.48 -9.14
N TYR A 311 -5.01 -14.45 -8.35
CA TYR A 311 -5.07 -14.44 -6.87
C TYR A 311 -6.07 -13.46 -6.24
N LEU A 312 -6.71 -12.59 -7.02
CA LEU A 312 -7.79 -11.71 -6.59
C LEU A 312 -9.15 -12.38 -6.74
N GLY A 313 -10.07 -12.06 -5.82
CA GLY A 313 -11.42 -12.62 -5.79
C GLY A 313 -12.26 -12.34 -7.04
N ILE A 314 -13.31 -13.13 -7.20
CA ILE A 314 -14.26 -13.02 -8.31
C ILE A 314 -15.10 -11.74 -8.13
N PRO A 315 -15.29 -10.94 -9.20
CA PRO A 315 -16.02 -9.69 -9.11
C PRO A 315 -17.47 -9.90 -8.63
N GLN A 316 -18.02 -8.89 -7.98
CA GLN A 316 -19.41 -8.86 -7.57
C GLN A 316 -20.32 -8.65 -8.79
N GLY A 317 -21.50 -9.29 -8.81
CA GLY A 317 -22.49 -9.04 -9.84
C GLY A 317 -23.10 -7.64 -9.72
N GLY A 318 -23.46 -7.03 -10.84
CA GLY A 318 -23.97 -5.64 -10.87
C GLY A 318 -25.27 -5.37 -10.08
N TYR A 319 -26.03 -6.40 -9.70
CA TYR A 319 -27.19 -6.26 -8.80
C TYR A 319 -26.81 -6.26 -7.31
N GLN A 320 -25.58 -6.65 -7.02
CA GLN A 320 -25.06 -6.82 -5.67
C GLN A 320 -24.14 -5.65 -5.30
N THR A 321 -23.71 -4.83 -6.27
CA THR A 321 -23.01 -3.58 -6.03
C THR A 321 -24.02 -2.55 -5.52
N ALA A 322 -23.87 -2.11 -4.27
CA ALA A 322 -24.58 -0.93 -3.80
C ALA A 322 -24.11 0.27 -4.65
N PRO A 323 -25.02 1.05 -5.26
CA PRO A 323 -24.60 2.30 -5.86
C PRO A 323 -23.97 3.15 -4.75
N LEU A 324 -22.79 3.71 -5.01
CA LEU A 324 -22.27 4.78 -4.17
C LEU A 324 -23.29 5.91 -4.27
N GLY A 325 -24.05 6.12 -3.19
CA GLY A 325 -24.78 7.36 -3.03
C GLY A 325 -23.75 8.47 -3.11
N THR A 326 -23.84 9.30 -4.15
CA THR A 326 -23.18 10.60 -4.15
C THR A 326 -23.64 11.33 -2.90
N VAL A 327 -22.72 11.58 -1.98
CA VAL A 327 -22.89 12.56 -0.90
C VAL A 327 -22.29 13.86 -1.40
#